data_AF-A0A535D1K6-F1
#
_entry.id   AF-A0A535D1K6-F1
#
_cell.length_a   1.000
_cell.length_b   1.000
_cell.length_c   1.000
_cell.angle_alpha   90.00
_cell.angle_beta   90.00
_cell.angle_gamma   90.00
#
_symmetry.space_group_name_H-M   'P 1'
#
loop_
_entity.id
_entity.type
_entity.pdbx_description
1 polymer ?
#
loop_
_entity_poly.entity_id
_entity_poly.type
_entity_poly.pdbx_seq_one_letter_code
_entity_poly.pdbx_strand_id
1 'polypeptide(L)'
;MTDTLIGPESSAEHRRARAVRRPFEPISHVGNDGTTRPRRHGKFLAIGDDKFHVRGVTYGAFRPNADGCEYHDLDLVDRDFRQIAASGFNTVRVPHTMPPRSLLDVAERHGLHVMVGLSAEQYVGYLTDSRRAPDVERLVRAKVRAIAG
;
A
#
# COMPACT_ATOMS: atom_id res chain seq x y z
N MET A 1 30.80 13.39 60.81
CA MET A 1 30.01 12.39 60.06
C MET A 1 28.78 13.10 59.53
N THR A 2 28.91 13.76 58.38
CA THR A 2 27.81 14.38 57.64
C THR A 2 28.07 14.06 56.18
N ASP A 3 27.25 13.15 55.67
CA ASP A 3 27.16 12.68 54.29
C ASP A 3 25.77 13.08 53.77
N THR A 4 25.58 13.03 52.45
CA THR A 4 24.41 13.39 51.61
C THR A 4 24.61 14.73 50.88
N LEU A 5 25.37 14.75 49.77
CA LEU A 5 25.07 14.27 48.41
C LEU A 5 23.95 15.04 47.69
N ILE A 6 24.41 15.92 46.79
CA ILE A 6 24.03 16.04 45.37
C ILE A 6 22.52 16.02 45.09
N GLY A 7 21.95 17.21 44.87
CA GLY A 7 20.61 17.37 44.30
C GLY A 7 20.57 16.93 42.83
N PRO A 8 19.52 16.23 42.38
CA PRO A 8 19.38 15.90 40.97
C PRO A 8 18.57 16.96 40.22
N GLU A 9 19.24 17.52 39.23
CA GLU A 9 18.80 17.55 37.82
C GLU A 9 17.47 18.21 37.47
N SER A 10 17.62 19.45 36.97
CA SER A 10 16.75 20.06 35.96
C SER A 10 16.73 19.18 34.72
N SER A 11 15.62 18.48 34.47
CA SER A 11 15.38 17.79 33.21
C SER A 11 14.06 18.27 32.61
N ALA A 12 14.20 18.96 31.49
CA ALA A 12 13.16 19.62 30.72
C ALA A 12 11.98 18.68 30.42
N GLU A 13 10.81 19.13 30.87
CA GLU A 13 9.51 18.51 30.68
C GLU A 13 9.14 18.52 29.18
N HIS A 14 9.57 17.48 28.47
CA HIS A 14 9.10 17.18 27.13
C HIS A 14 7.61 16.84 27.19
N ARG A 15 6.76 17.82 26.85
CA ARG A 15 5.33 17.59 26.56
C ARG A 15 5.20 16.49 25.51
N ARG A 16 4.94 15.27 25.97
CA ARG A 16 4.55 14.17 25.10
C ARG A 16 3.16 14.50 24.56
N ALA A 17 3.11 14.93 23.30
CA ALA A 17 1.88 15.00 22.55
C ALA A 17 1.20 13.64 22.61
N ARG A 18 0.16 13.54 23.43
CA ARG A 18 -0.70 12.36 23.54
C ARG A 18 -1.34 12.18 22.17
N ALA A 19 -0.85 11.23 21.38
CA ALA A 19 -1.54 10.80 20.18
C ALA A 19 -2.91 10.27 20.63
N VAL A 20 -3.93 11.11 20.52
CA VAL A 20 -5.32 10.72 20.72
C VAL A 20 -5.62 9.72 19.61
N ARG A 21 -5.48 8.43 19.94
CA ARG A 21 -6.03 7.36 19.13
C ARG A 21 -7.54 7.53 19.22
N ARG A 22 -8.12 8.25 18.25
CA ARG A 22 -9.57 8.24 18.07
C ARG A 22 -9.98 6.78 17.78
N PRO A 23 -11.06 6.27 18.41
CA PRO A 23 -11.69 5.05 17.93
C PRO A 23 -11.94 5.21 16.44
N PHE A 24 -11.36 4.33 15.64
CA PHE A 24 -11.48 4.42 14.18
C PHE A 24 -12.81 3.80 13.80
N GLU A 25 -13.77 4.62 13.38
CA GLU A 25 -15.04 4.14 12.87
C GLU A 25 -14.79 3.26 11.65
N PRO A 26 -15.54 2.14 11.49
CA PRO A 26 -15.46 1.33 10.28
C PRO A 26 -15.66 2.24 9.08
N ILE A 27 -14.85 2.04 8.02
CA ILE A 27 -15.00 2.82 6.80
C ILE A 27 -16.44 2.62 6.34
N SER A 28 -17.26 3.65 6.41
CA SER A 28 -18.51 3.68 5.70
C SER A 28 -18.16 3.47 4.24
N HIS A 29 -18.67 2.39 3.64
CA HIS A 29 -18.60 2.19 2.21
C HIS A 29 -19.34 3.37 1.57
N VAL A 30 -18.60 4.43 1.23
CA VAL A 30 -19.13 5.55 0.44
C VAL A 30 -19.51 4.94 -0.89
N GLY A 31 -20.80 5.03 -1.21
CA GLY A 31 -21.41 4.37 -2.34
C GLY A 31 -20.81 4.83 -3.67
N ASN A 32 -20.32 3.84 -4.43
CA ASN A 32 -20.23 3.74 -5.88
C ASN A 32 -20.45 5.03 -6.72
N ASP A 33 -19.44 5.87 -6.80
CA ASP A 33 -19.30 6.93 -7.80
C ASP A 33 -17.88 7.00 -8.37
N GLY A 34 -17.34 5.84 -8.78
CA GLY A 34 -16.01 5.74 -9.38
C GLY A 34 -14.91 5.97 -8.34
N THR A 35 -13.90 5.11 -8.35
CA THR A 35 -12.79 5.20 -7.40
C THR A 35 -12.04 6.53 -7.55
N THR A 36 -12.34 7.52 -6.70
CA THR A 36 -11.67 8.82 -6.70
C THR A 36 -10.17 8.59 -6.52
N ARG A 37 -9.39 9.00 -7.53
CA ARG A 37 -7.96 8.72 -7.58
C ARG A 37 -7.25 9.34 -6.37
N PRO A 38 -6.41 8.58 -5.64
CA PRO A 38 -5.58 9.13 -4.57
C PRO A 38 -4.69 10.26 -5.09
N ARG A 39 -4.62 11.36 -4.33
CA ARG A 39 -3.79 12.53 -4.65
C ARG A 39 -2.83 12.80 -3.51
N ARG A 40 -1.70 13.44 -3.83
CA ARG A 40 -0.79 13.98 -2.84
C ARG A 40 -1.41 15.24 -2.24
N HIS A 41 -1.52 15.30 -0.92
CA HIS A 41 -1.87 16.50 -0.16
C HIS A 41 -0.75 16.81 0.85
N GLY A 42 0.18 17.67 0.45
CA GLY A 42 1.39 17.98 1.21
C GLY A 42 2.28 16.75 1.42
N LYS A 43 2.35 16.26 2.67
CA LYS A 43 3.09 15.03 3.05
C LYS A 43 2.20 13.78 3.13
N PHE A 44 0.90 13.93 2.91
CA PHE A 44 -0.09 12.88 3.06
C PHE A 44 -0.75 12.52 1.72
N LEU A 45 -1.52 11.43 1.72
CA LEU A 45 -2.42 11.09 0.64
C LEU A 45 -3.84 11.55 0.99
N ALA A 46 -4.62 11.89 -0.03
CA ALA A 46 -6.02 12.25 0.09
C ALA A 46 -6.84 11.55 -1.01
N ILE A 47 -8.10 11.22 -0.69
CA ILE A 47 -9.11 10.76 -1.63
C ILE A 47 -10.31 11.67 -1.44
N GLY A 48 -10.73 12.36 -2.50
CA GLY A 48 -11.65 13.49 -2.37
C GLY A 48 -11.05 14.57 -1.47
N ASP A 49 -11.83 15.02 -0.52
CA ASP A 49 -11.41 16.01 0.50
C ASP A 49 -10.85 15.35 1.78
N ASP A 50 -10.90 14.02 1.85
CA ASP A 50 -10.51 13.27 3.05
C ASP A 50 -9.07 12.81 3.01
N LYS A 51 -8.42 12.85 4.18
CA LYS A 51 -7.08 12.29 4.37
C LYS A 51 -7.13 10.78 4.27
N PHE A 52 -6.35 10.23 3.35
CA PHE A 52 -6.26 8.79 3.12
C PHE A 52 -5.14 8.16 3.96
N HIS A 53 -5.55 7.36 4.95
CA HIS A 53 -4.65 6.53 5.76
C HIS A 53 -4.54 5.13 5.16
N VAL A 54 -3.37 4.80 4.60
CA VAL A 54 -3.10 3.46 4.04
C VAL A 54 -3.02 2.44 5.18
N ARG A 55 -3.94 1.48 5.17
CA ARG A 55 -3.93 0.26 5.99
C ARG A 55 -3.77 -0.90 5.04
N GLY A 56 -2.50 -1.13 4.70
CA GLY A 56 -2.08 -2.08 3.70
C GLY A 56 -1.80 -3.46 4.29
N VAL A 57 -2.18 -4.50 3.56
CA VAL A 57 -1.66 -5.87 3.74
C VAL A 57 -1.00 -6.34 2.44
N THR A 58 0.07 -7.12 2.54
CA THR A 58 0.68 -7.76 1.36
C THR A 58 -0.14 -8.98 0.97
N TYR A 59 -0.51 -9.08 -0.31
CA TYR A 59 -1.23 -10.22 -0.87
C TYR A 59 -0.36 -10.86 -1.96
N GLY A 60 0.18 -12.05 -1.66
CA GLY A 60 1.16 -12.75 -2.48
C GLY A 60 2.61 -12.65 -1.96
N ALA A 61 3.59 -13.21 -2.66
CA ALA A 61 3.43 -13.99 -3.90
C ALA A 61 2.95 -15.42 -3.65
N PHE A 62 2.14 -15.92 -4.57
CA PHE A 62 1.58 -17.27 -4.51
C PHE A 62 2.25 -18.17 -5.53
N ARG A 63 2.05 -19.49 -5.38
CA ARG A 63 2.53 -20.44 -6.39
C ARG A 63 1.75 -20.23 -7.70
N PRO A 64 2.42 -19.97 -8.83
CA PRO A 64 1.73 -19.81 -10.10
C PRO A 64 1.12 -21.13 -10.59
N ASN A 65 0.09 -21.03 -11.43
CA ASN A 65 -0.46 -22.15 -12.18
C ASN A 65 0.43 -22.51 -13.40
N ALA A 66 -0.03 -23.44 -14.25
CA ALA A 66 0.69 -23.86 -15.46
C ALA A 66 0.99 -22.71 -16.44
N ASP A 67 0.16 -21.66 -16.44
CA ASP A 67 0.30 -20.47 -17.30
C ASP A 67 1.14 -19.36 -16.65
N GLY A 68 1.73 -19.60 -15.47
CA GLY A 68 2.51 -18.60 -14.75
C GLY A 68 1.66 -17.59 -13.96
N CYS A 69 0.34 -17.76 -13.87
CA CYS A 69 -0.57 -16.86 -13.16
C CYS A 69 -0.63 -17.18 -11.66
N GLU A 70 -0.15 -16.27 -10.82
CA GLU A 70 -0.24 -16.38 -9.35
C GLU A 70 -1.67 -16.21 -8.82
N TYR A 71 -2.48 -15.38 -9.46
CA TYR A 71 -3.83 -15.01 -9.03
C TYR A 71 -4.89 -15.63 -9.96
N HIS A 72 -4.93 -16.96 -10.02
CA HIS A 72 -5.76 -17.71 -10.98
C HIS A 72 -7.13 -18.11 -10.43
N ASP A 73 -7.28 -18.28 -9.11
CA ASP A 73 -8.56 -18.60 -8.47
C ASP A 73 -9.27 -17.32 -8.01
N LEU A 74 -10.14 -16.76 -8.85
CA LEU A 74 -10.85 -15.52 -8.55
C LEU A 74 -11.86 -15.67 -7.41
N ASP A 75 -12.41 -16.86 -7.18
CA ASP A 75 -13.34 -17.11 -6.08
C ASP A 75 -12.60 -17.09 -4.74
N LEU A 76 -11.36 -17.61 -4.71
CA LEU A 76 -10.49 -17.47 -3.56
C LEU A 76 -10.08 -16.01 -3.32
N VAL A 77 -9.65 -15.30 -4.37
CA VAL A 77 -9.30 -13.88 -4.28
C VAL A 77 -10.46 -13.04 -3.75
N ASP A 78 -11.69 -13.28 -4.22
CA ASP A 78 -12.89 -12.58 -3.75
C ASP A 78 -13.16 -12.84 -2.25
N ARG A 79 -13.06 -14.11 -1.81
CA ARG A 79 -13.20 -14.46 -0.39
C ARG A 79 -12.13 -13.79 0.47
N ASP A 80 -10.88 -13.80 0.03
CA ASP A 80 -9.76 -13.20 0.76
C ASP A 80 -9.94 -11.67 0.85
N PHE A 81 -10.28 -11.01 -0.25
CA PHE A 81 -10.47 -9.56 -0.28
C PHE A 81 -11.64 -9.11 0.60
N ARG A 82 -12.73 -9.87 0.60
CA ARG A 82 -13.84 -9.65 1.53
C ARG A 82 -13.38 -9.76 2.99
N GLN A 83 -12.55 -10.74 3.33
CA GLN A 83 -12.03 -10.89 4.70
C GLN A 83 -11.04 -9.77 5.07
N ILE A 84 -10.19 -9.36 4.14
CA ILE A 84 -9.24 -8.25 4.31
C ILE A 84 -10.01 -6.95 4.58
N ALA A 85 -11.01 -6.65 3.76
CA ALA A 85 -11.87 -5.47 3.93
C ALA A 85 -12.64 -5.52 5.26
N ALA A 86 -13.25 -6.67 5.59
CA ALA A 86 -13.96 -6.86 6.86
C ALA A 86 -13.06 -6.73 8.09
N SER A 87 -11.76 -7.00 7.95
CA SER A 87 -10.75 -6.81 9.01
C SER A 87 -10.30 -5.35 9.15
N GLY A 88 -10.84 -4.44 8.33
CA GLY A 88 -10.55 -3.01 8.39
C GLY A 88 -9.33 -2.56 7.58
N PHE A 89 -8.76 -3.41 6.73
CA PHE A 89 -7.76 -2.98 5.75
C PHE A 89 -8.44 -2.30 4.56
N ASN A 90 -7.72 -1.38 3.92
CA ASN A 90 -8.21 -0.63 2.76
C ASN A 90 -7.25 -0.65 1.58
N THR A 91 -6.11 -1.35 1.71
CA THR A 91 -5.14 -1.47 0.63
C THR A 91 -4.53 -2.86 0.62
N VAL A 92 -4.34 -3.40 -0.58
CA VAL A 92 -3.55 -4.61 -0.81
C VAL A 92 -2.30 -4.25 -1.60
N ARG A 93 -1.16 -4.81 -1.21
CA ARG A 93 0.10 -4.68 -1.94
C ARG A 93 0.40 -5.97 -2.67
N VAL A 94 0.50 -5.88 -4.00
CA VAL A 94 0.96 -6.98 -4.86
C VAL A 94 2.46 -6.78 -5.10
N PRO A 95 3.33 -7.69 -4.64
CA PRO A 95 4.74 -7.36 -4.43
C PRO A 95 5.57 -7.21 -5.70
N HIS A 96 5.51 -8.17 -6.63
CA HIS A 96 6.40 -8.19 -7.81
C HIS A 96 5.70 -8.67 -9.09
N THR A 97 4.64 -9.44 -8.97
CA THR A 97 3.92 -9.94 -10.14
C THR A 97 2.91 -8.92 -10.61
N MET A 98 2.84 -8.73 -11.93
CA MET A 98 1.79 -7.93 -12.57
C MET A 98 0.43 -8.57 -12.26
N PRO A 99 -0.45 -7.91 -11.50
CA PRO A 99 -1.75 -8.50 -11.21
C PRO A 99 -2.59 -8.53 -12.50
N PRO A 100 -3.37 -9.61 -12.73
CA PRO A 100 -4.36 -9.60 -13.80
C PRO A 100 -5.44 -8.54 -13.51
N ARG A 101 -6.03 -7.97 -14.56
CA ARG A 101 -7.09 -6.95 -14.40
C ARG A 101 -8.27 -7.47 -13.58
N SER A 102 -8.60 -8.75 -13.73
CA SER A 102 -9.62 -9.42 -12.92
C SER A 102 -9.39 -9.31 -11.42
N LEU A 103 -8.14 -9.32 -10.95
CA LEU A 103 -7.83 -9.07 -9.53
C LEU A 103 -8.12 -7.62 -9.14
N LEU A 104 -7.82 -6.65 -10.02
CA LEU A 104 -8.10 -5.24 -9.78
C LEU A 104 -9.61 -4.98 -9.71
N ASP A 105 -10.38 -5.63 -10.59
CA ASP A 105 -11.85 -5.56 -10.59
C ASP A 105 -12.42 -6.13 -9.28
N VAL A 106 -11.84 -7.21 -8.74
CA VAL A 106 -12.22 -7.75 -7.43
C VAL A 106 -11.89 -6.78 -6.31
N ALA A 107 -10.70 -6.16 -6.33
CA ALA A 107 -10.31 -5.17 -5.32
C ALA A 107 -11.29 -3.99 -5.30
N GLU A 108 -11.66 -3.47 -6.47
CA GLU A 108 -12.63 -2.38 -6.59
C GLU A 108 -13.99 -2.74 -5.99
N ARG A 109 -14.51 -3.95 -6.25
CA ARG A 109 -15.78 -4.42 -5.67
C ARG A 109 -15.78 -4.43 -4.14
N HIS A 110 -14.65 -4.71 -3.52
CA HIS A 110 -14.49 -4.72 -2.05
C HIS A 110 -14.01 -3.37 -1.48
N GLY A 111 -13.90 -2.33 -2.31
CA GLY A 111 -13.43 -1.00 -1.89
C GLY A 111 -11.96 -0.96 -1.47
N LEU A 112 -11.15 -1.89 -1.99
CA LEU A 112 -9.72 -1.98 -1.71
C LEU A 112 -8.90 -1.23 -2.76
N HIS A 113 -7.95 -0.43 -2.30
CA HIS A 113 -6.92 0.14 -3.18
C HIS A 113 -5.80 -0.88 -3.43
N VAL A 114 -5.22 -0.88 -4.62
CA VAL A 114 -4.12 -1.79 -4.97
C VAL A 114 -2.81 -1.02 -5.15
N MET A 115 -1.79 -1.39 -4.37
CA MET A 115 -0.40 -0.98 -4.60
C MET A 115 0.29 -2.03 -5.44
N VAL A 116 0.53 -1.72 -6.72
CA VAL A 116 1.15 -2.64 -7.67
C VAL A 116 2.67 -2.45 -7.70
N GLY A 117 3.41 -3.50 -7.35
CA GLY A 117 4.84 -3.57 -7.59
C GLY A 117 5.14 -3.84 -9.07
N LEU A 118 5.97 -3.01 -9.70
CA LEU A 118 6.35 -3.13 -11.11
C LEU A 118 7.71 -3.84 -11.32
N SER A 119 8.25 -4.43 -10.24
CA SER A 119 9.60 -4.99 -10.16
C SER A 119 10.69 -4.04 -10.69
N ALA A 120 10.57 -2.75 -10.36
CA ALA A 120 11.54 -1.75 -10.79
C ALA A 120 12.95 -2.04 -10.23
N GLU A 121 13.03 -2.74 -9.10
CA GLU A 121 14.27 -3.21 -8.48
C GLU A 121 15.16 -4.04 -9.43
N GLN A 122 14.57 -4.76 -10.39
CA GLN A 122 15.32 -5.53 -11.39
C GLN A 122 16.18 -4.64 -12.31
N TYR A 123 15.85 -3.34 -12.39
CA TYR A 123 16.55 -2.38 -13.23
C TYR A 123 17.48 -1.45 -12.45
N VAL A 124 17.56 -1.58 -11.12
CA VAL A 124 18.36 -0.67 -10.27
C VAL A 124 19.86 -0.70 -10.64
N GLY A 125 20.38 -1.84 -11.09
CA GLY A 125 21.77 -1.95 -11.55
C GLY A 125 22.09 -1.00 -12.71
N TYR A 126 21.10 -0.71 -13.58
CA TYR A 126 21.26 0.22 -14.70
C TYR A 126 21.27 1.70 -14.29
N LEU A 127 20.90 2.03 -13.04
CA LEU A 127 21.00 3.38 -12.52
C LEU A 127 22.46 3.77 -12.24
N THR A 128 23.32 2.78 -11.98
CA THR A 128 24.75 2.99 -11.70
C THR A 128 25.63 2.70 -12.93
N ASP A 129 25.29 1.67 -13.72
CA ASP A 129 25.97 1.37 -14.99
C ASP A 129 24.96 1.27 -16.14
N SER A 130 24.91 2.32 -16.95
CA SER A 130 23.99 2.40 -18.09
C SER A 130 24.44 1.58 -19.31
N ARG A 131 25.62 0.93 -19.27
CA ARG A 131 26.10 0.11 -20.38
C ARG A 131 25.15 -1.05 -20.63
N ARG A 132 24.59 -1.13 -21.84
CA ARG A 132 23.58 -2.12 -22.25
C ARG A 132 22.27 -2.04 -21.45
N ALA A 133 21.98 -0.89 -20.84
CA ALA A 133 20.69 -0.69 -20.20
C ALA A 133 19.57 -0.82 -21.25
N PRO A 134 18.54 -1.66 -21.00
CA PRO A 134 17.33 -1.62 -21.80
C PRO A 134 16.65 -0.27 -21.59
N ASP A 135 15.70 0.05 -22.47
CA ASP A 135 14.82 1.20 -22.27
C ASP A 135 13.84 0.92 -21.11
N VAL A 136 14.33 1.17 -19.88
CA VAL A 136 13.60 0.91 -18.63
C VAL A 136 12.32 1.74 -18.56
N GLU A 137 12.35 2.99 -19.02
CA GLU A 137 11.16 3.85 -19.03
C GLU A 137 10.06 3.25 -19.92
N ARG A 138 10.41 2.83 -21.14
CA ARG A 138 9.46 2.17 -22.05
C ARG A 138 8.91 0.87 -21.46
N LEU A 139 9.74 0.06 -20.82
CA LEU A 139 9.31 -1.18 -20.15
C LEU A 139 8.32 -0.91 -19.02
N VAL A 140 8.65 0.04 -18.12
CA VAL A 140 7.76 0.43 -17.01
C VAL A 140 6.46 1.02 -17.54
N ARG A 141 6.51 1.89 -18.56
CA ARG A 141 5.32 2.48 -19.19
C ARG A 141 4.43 1.41 -19.83
N ALA A 142 5.00 0.39 -20.46
CA ALA A 142 4.24 -0.72 -21.03
C ALA A 142 3.53 -1.53 -19.94
N LYS A 143 4.22 -1.83 -18.82
CA LYS A 143 3.62 -2.50 -17.65
C LYS A 143 2.44 -1.69 -17.09
N VAL A 144 2.63 -0.39 -16.87
CA VAL A 144 1.57 0.50 -16.37
C VAL A 144 0.36 0.52 -17.31
N ARG A 145 0.58 0.65 -18.63
CA ARG A 145 -0.52 0.67 -19.62
C ARG A 145 -1.35 -0.62 -19.63
N ALA A 146 -0.75 -1.77 -19.36
CA ALA A 146 -1.47 -3.03 -19.34
C ALA A 146 -2.47 -3.13 -18.18
N ILE A 147 -2.23 -2.43 -17.07
CA ILE A 147 -3.06 -2.48 -15.85
C ILE A 147 -3.80 -1.18 -15.54
N ALA A 148 -3.51 -0.10 -16.27
CA ALA A 148 -4.24 1.15 -16.15
C ALA A 148 -5.68 0.98 -16.67
N GLY A 149 -6.63 1.41 -15.85
CA GLY A 149 -8.02 1.69 -16.21
C GLY A 149 -8.27 3.18 -16.35
#